data_AF-C9MVE7-F1
#
_entry.id   AF-C9MVE7-F1
#
_cell.length_a   1.000
_cell.length_b   1.000
_cell.length_c   1.000
_cell.angle_alpha   90.00
_cell.angle_beta   90.00
_cell.angle_gamma   90.00
#
_symmetry.space_group_name_H-M   'P 1'
#
loop_
_entity.id
_entity.type
_entity.pdbx_description
1 polymer ?
#
loop_
_entity_poly.entity_id
_entity_poly.type
_entity_poly.pdbx_seq_one_letter_code
_entity_poly.pdbx_strand_id
1 'polypeptide(L)'
;MAKIIIRDKLKFRIFPKILWIDNEKIKLKSNSETIFETDEKYVILSENMAKNRRLGIDLEDKKEILIEIKYNFFRLITVFLIIPIFAVIVKLFLLSDVEASHLGTFAGVLIVVLWKREKLEVVDI
;
A
#
# COMPACT_ATOMS: atom_id res chain seq x y z
N MET A 1 -17.57 20.87 -10.57
CA MET A 1 -16.49 20.00 -11.06
C MET A 1 -15.21 20.23 -10.29
N ALA A 2 -14.88 19.26 -9.44
CA ALA A 2 -13.61 19.16 -8.75
C ALA A 2 -12.79 18.02 -9.36
N LYS A 3 -11.47 18.18 -9.37
CA LYS A 3 -10.54 17.24 -9.97
C LYS A 3 -9.66 16.61 -8.90
N ILE A 4 -9.73 15.29 -8.79
CA ILE A 4 -8.90 14.50 -7.88
C ILE A 4 -7.77 13.89 -8.69
N ILE A 5 -6.54 14.23 -8.33
CA ILE A 5 -5.33 13.69 -8.95
C ILE A 5 -4.72 12.71 -7.96
N ILE A 6 -4.64 11.44 -8.33
CA ILE A 6 -4.00 10.40 -7.52
C ILE A 6 -2.66 10.05 -8.15
N ARG A 7 -1.59 10.29 -7.40
CA ARG A 7 -0.21 10.02 -7.83
C ARG A 7 0.36 8.85 -7.04
N ASP A 8 0.73 7.80 -7.75
CA ASP A 8 1.54 6.71 -7.21
C ASP A 8 3.02 6.99 -7.49
N LYS A 9 3.81 7.30 -6.47
CA LYS A 9 5.27 7.53 -6.59
C LYS A 9 6.09 6.23 -6.58
N LEU A 10 5.46 5.06 -6.40
CA LEU A 10 6.18 3.80 -6.36
C LEU A 10 6.62 3.36 -7.76
N LYS A 11 7.94 3.33 -7.99
CA LYS A 11 8.54 2.91 -9.28
C LYS A 11 8.31 1.44 -9.63
N PHE A 12 8.27 0.56 -8.64
CA PHE A 12 8.22 -0.89 -8.87
C PHE A 12 7.09 -1.52 -8.08
N ARG A 13 6.15 -2.12 -8.80
CA ARG A 13 5.05 -2.88 -8.22
C ARG A 13 4.70 -4.08 -9.08
N ILE A 14 4.55 -5.24 -8.44
CA ILE A 14 4.19 -6.48 -9.12
C ILE A 14 2.67 -6.56 -9.38
N PHE A 15 1.85 -5.95 -8.52
CA PHE A 15 0.38 -5.98 -8.62
C PHE A 15 -0.21 -4.57 -8.49
N PRO A 16 -1.10 -4.10 -9.39
CA PRO A 16 -1.67 -2.76 -9.30
C PRO A 16 -2.38 -2.49 -7.96
N LYS A 17 -2.32 -1.24 -7.44
CA LYS A 17 -3.16 -0.89 -6.27
C LYS A 17 -4.60 -0.82 -6.74
N ILE A 18 -5.50 -1.30 -5.90
CA ILE A 18 -6.93 -1.05 -6.07
C ILE A 18 -7.30 0.01 -5.04
N LEU A 19 -7.86 1.11 -5.52
CA LEU A 19 -8.54 2.10 -4.70
C LEU A 19 -10.02 2.09 -5.05
N TRP A 20 -10.82 2.49 -4.09
CA TRP A 20 -12.23 2.76 -4.24
C TRP A 20 -12.46 4.24 -3.98
N ILE A 21 -13.08 4.91 -4.95
CA ILE A 21 -13.62 6.25 -4.79
C ILE A 21 -15.13 6.07 -4.76
N ASP A 22 -15.72 6.28 -3.59
CA ASP A 22 -17.12 5.99 -3.28
C ASP A 22 -17.50 4.53 -3.58
N ASN A 23 -18.05 4.29 -4.78
CA ASN A 23 -18.41 2.97 -5.28
C ASN A 23 -17.66 2.59 -6.57
N GLU A 24 -16.84 3.49 -7.10
CA GLU A 24 -16.04 3.25 -8.28
C GLU A 24 -14.69 2.63 -7.94
N LYS A 25 -14.30 1.64 -8.74
CA LYS A 25 -13.04 0.91 -8.58
C LYS A 25 -11.98 1.47 -9.50
N ILE A 26 -10.92 2.01 -8.91
CA ILE A 26 -9.77 2.54 -9.64
C ILE A 26 -8.59 1.59 -9.48
N LYS A 27 -8.02 1.17 -10.61
CA LYS A 27 -6.76 0.41 -10.65
C LYS A 27 -5.61 1.36 -10.93
N LEU A 28 -4.74 1.57 -9.95
CA LEU A 28 -3.54 2.37 -10.11
C LEU A 28 -2.37 1.52 -10.59
N LYS A 29 -1.73 1.95 -11.67
CA LYS A 29 -0.45 1.40 -12.12
C LYS A 29 0.68 2.04 -11.31
N SER A 30 1.79 1.32 -11.17
CA SER A 30 3.01 1.87 -10.55
C SER A 30 3.51 3.07 -11.33
N ASN A 31 4.00 4.09 -10.61
CA ASN A 31 4.56 5.31 -11.19
C ASN A 31 3.60 5.97 -12.20
N SER A 32 2.31 5.99 -11.88
CA SER A 32 1.27 6.56 -12.73
C SER A 32 0.46 7.62 -11.99
N GLU A 33 -0.11 8.51 -12.77
CA GLU A 33 -1.09 9.49 -12.32
C GLU A 33 -2.46 9.09 -12.89
N THR A 34 -3.47 9.11 -12.03
CA THR A 34 -4.86 8.90 -12.45
C THR A 34 -5.67 10.12 -12.04
N ILE A 35 -6.40 10.67 -12.99
CA ILE A 35 -7.26 11.83 -12.81
C ILE A 35 -8.69 11.32 -12.72
N PHE A 36 -9.40 11.78 -11.70
CA PHE A 36 -10.81 11.53 -11.50
C PHE A 36 -11.52 12.86 -11.36
N GLU A 37 -12.52 13.10 -12.21
CA GLU A 37 -13.32 14.33 -12.18
C GLU A 37 -14.70 13.99 -11.66
N THR A 38 -15.18 14.80 -10.71
CA THR A 38 -16.49 14.62 -10.10
C THR A 38 -17.15 15.97 -9.84
N ASP A 39 -18.48 15.99 -9.87
CA ASP A 39 -19.28 17.12 -9.44
C ASP A 39 -19.74 16.99 -7.99
N GLU A 40 -19.41 15.87 -7.33
CA GLU A 40 -19.73 15.67 -5.93
C GLU A 40 -18.89 16.59 -5.04
N LYS A 41 -19.54 17.12 -4.01
CA LYS A 41 -18.91 18.00 -3.00
C LYS A 41 -18.09 17.21 -1.98
N TYR A 42 -18.32 15.92 -1.85
CA TYR A 42 -17.66 15.07 -0.87
C TYR A 42 -17.45 13.68 -1.44
N VAL A 43 -16.26 13.15 -1.27
CA VAL A 43 -15.84 11.86 -1.83
C VAL A 43 -15.17 11.00 -0.78
N ILE A 44 -15.47 9.71 -0.77
CA ILE A 44 -14.86 8.74 0.14
C ILE A 44 -13.81 7.91 -0.59
N LEU A 45 -12.54 8.07 -0.21
CA LEU A 45 -11.47 7.18 -0.66
C LEU A 45 -11.25 6.02 0.30
N SER A 46 -11.03 4.84 -0.27
CA SER A 46 -10.72 3.63 0.49
C SER A 46 -9.76 2.70 -0.26
N GLU A 47 -8.90 2.00 0.48
CA GLU A 47 -8.05 0.93 -0.06
C GLU A 47 -8.79 -0.40 -0.27
N ASN A 48 -10.01 -0.55 0.25
CA ASN A 48 -10.80 -1.77 0.14
C ASN A 48 -12.31 -1.49 0.08
N MET A 49 -13.09 -2.38 -0.54
CA MET A 49 -14.55 -2.29 -0.60
C MET A 49 -15.18 -2.35 0.81
N ALA A 50 -14.55 -3.02 1.76
CA ALA A 50 -14.97 -3.03 3.17
C ALA A 50 -14.86 -1.65 3.85
N LYS A 51 -14.21 -0.68 3.21
CA LYS A 51 -14.05 0.70 3.68
C LYS A 51 -13.54 0.80 5.14
N ASN A 52 -12.57 -0.04 5.52
CA ASN A 52 -11.97 -0.06 6.86
C ASN A 52 -11.07 1.15 7.15
N ARG A 53 -10.55 1.81 6.12
CA ARG A 53 -9.83 3.09 6.21
C ARG A 53 -10.43 4.02 5.16
N ARG A 54 -11.38 4.84 5.60
CA ARG A 54 -12.02 5.87 4.78
C ARG A 54 -11.26 7.17 4.96
N LEU A 55 -10.91 7.79 3.86
CA LEU A 55 -10.47 9.16 3.80
C LEU A 55 -11.60 9.96 3.17
N GLY A 56 -12.31 10.70 4.01
CA GLY A 56 -13.30 11.67 3.56
C GLY A 56 -12.58 12.88 3.00
N ILE A 57 -12.88 13.22 1.76
CA ILE A 57 -12.32 14.40 1.11
C ILE A 57 -13.46 15.36 0.81
N ASP A 58 -13.35 16.54 1.42
CA ASP A 58 -14.23 17.67 1.14
C ASP A 58 -13.70 18.44 -0.08
N LEU A 59 -14.56 18.58 -1.09
CA LEU A 59 -14.31 19.22 -2.37
C LEU A 59 -15.07 20.55 -2.50
N GLU A 60 -15.87 20.95 -1.51
CA GLU A 60 -16.83 22.05 -1.64
C GLU A 60 -16.18 23.38 -2.09
N ASP A 61 -14.96 23.65 -1.62
CA ASP A 61 -14.18 24.86 -1.99
C ASP A 61 -12.91 24.55 -2.81
N LYS A 62 -12.67 23.29 -3.18
CA LYS A 62 -11.43 22.85 -3.81
C LYS A 62 -11.63 22.44 -5.26
N LYS A 63 -10.97 23.16 -6.16
CA LYS A 63 -10.98 22.83 -7.60
C LYS A 63 -10.11 21.63 -7.93
N GLU A 64 -8.96 21.49 -7.28
CA GLU A 64 -8.04 20.38 -7.49
C GLU A 64 -7.54 19.84 -6.15
N ILE A 65 -7.45 18.51 -6.01
CA ILE A 65 -6.89 17.84 -4.84
C ILE A 65 -5.86 16.80 -5.30
N LEU A 66 -4.67 16.84 -4.69
CA LEU A 66 -3.62 15.86 -4.93
C LEU A 66 -3.57 14.84 -3.78
N ILE A 67 -3.67 13.57 -4.15
CA ILE A 67 -3.49 12.46 -3.22
C ILE A 67 -2.20 11.76 -3.60
N GLU A 68 -1.22 11.83 -2.70
CA GLU A 68 0.04 11.11 -2.88
C GLU A 68 0.03 9.82 -2.07
N ILE A 69 0.24 8.71 -2.76
CA ILE A 69 0.41 7.43 -2.08
C ILE A 69 1.87 7.32 -1.65
N LYS A 70 2.12 7.62 -0.37
CA LYS A 70 3.44 7.39 0.23
C LYS A 70 3.63 5.93 0.57
N TYR A 71 4.76 5.41 0.10
CA TYR A 71 5.21 4.07 0.40
C TYR A 71 6.24 4.08 1.52
N ASN A 72 6.08 3.16 2.46
CA ASN A 72 7.12 2.91 3.44
C ASN A 72 8.24 2.09 2.77
N PHE A 73 9.23 2.76 2.19
CA PHE A 73 10.36 2.15 1.48
C PHE A 73 11.09 1.09 2.32
N PHE A 74 11.11 1.27 3.65
CA PHE A 74 11.62 0.26 4.58
C PHE A 74 10.97 -1.11 4.38
N ARG A 75 9.65 -1.17 4.18
CA ARG A 75 8.93 -2.44 4.00
C ARG A 75 9.33 -3.15 2.71
N LEU A 76 9.54 -2.40 1.62
CA LEU A 76 10.00 -2.95 0.34
C LEU A 76 11.38 -3.59 0.50
N ILE A 77 12.31 -2.86 1.14
CA ILE A 77 13.65 -3.37 1.46
C ILE A 77 13.56 -4.60 2.37
N THR A 78 12.70 -4.57 3.39
CA THR A 78 12.54 -5.69 4.31
C THR A 78 12.08 -6.97 3.59
N VAL A 79 11.11 -6.87 2.68
CA VAL A 79 10.68 -8.02 1.86
C VAL A 79 11.85 -8.54 1.02
N PHE A 80 12.55 -7.62 0.32
CA PHE A 80 13.65 -7.97 -0.59
C PHE A 80 14.87 -8.58 0.12
N LEU A 81 15.17 -8.15 1.35
CA LEU A 81 16.31 -8.66 2.11
C LEU A 81 15.94 -9.89 2.94
N ILE A 82 14.77 -9.92 3.59
CA ILE A 82 14.44 -11.02 4.49
C ILE A 82 14.07 -12.30 3.72
N ILE A 83 13.40 -12.23 2.56
CA ILE A 83 13.05 -13.44 1.78
C ILE A 83 14.29 -14.27 1.37
N PRO A 84 15.36 -13.70 0.76
CA PRO A 84 16.54 -14.48 0.43
C PRO A 84 17.29 -14.97 1.66
N ILE A 85 17.35 -14.18 2.73
CA ILE A 85 17.91 -14.63 4.02
C ILE A 85 17.11 -15.82 4.57
N PHE A 86 15.79 -15.77 4.51
CA PHE A 86 14.91 -16.86 4.92
C PHE A 86 15.15 -18.12 4.09
N ALA A 87 15.26 -17.99 2.76
CA ALA A 87 15.56 -19.12 1.89
C ALA A 87 16.91 -19.77 2.23
N VAL A 88 17.93 -18.97 2.55
CA VAL A 88 19.25 -19.46 3.01
C VAL A 88 19.14 -20.16 4.36
N ILE A 89 18.41 -19.59 5.32
CA ILE A 89 18.19 -20.18 6.65
C ILE A 89 17.43 -21.50 6.54
N VAL A 90 16.34 -21.56 5.78
CA VAL A 90 15.58 -22.80 5.56
C VAL A 90 16.45 -23.86 4.89
N LYS A 91 17.28 -23.46 3.92
CA LYS A 91 18.20 -24.40 3.25
C LYS A 91 19.26 -24.93 4.21
N LEU A 92 19.82 -24.09 5.08
CA LEU A 92 20.74 -24.50 6.15
C LEU A 92 20.03 -25.41 7.16
N PHE A 93 18.80 -25.11 7.52
CA PHE A 93 17.97 -25.89 8.44
C PHE A 93 17.62 -27.26 7.88
N LEU A 94 17.31 -27.38 6.59
CA LEU A 94 17.12 -28.70 5.94
C LEU A 94 18.40 -29.55 5.91
N LEU A 95 19.57 -28.91 6.06
CA LEU A 95 20.88 -29.55 6.12
C LEU A 95 21.38 -29.80 7.55
N SER A 96 20.69 -29.28 8.57
CA SER A 96 21.18 -29.22 9.96
C SER A 96 20.08 -29.61 10.96
N ASP A 97 20.41 -30.29 12.07
CA ASP A 97 19.47 -30.74 13.11
C ASP A 97 18.99 -29.59 14.05
N VAL A 98 18.65 -28.44 13.47
CA VAL A 98 18.23 -27.25 14.24
C VAL A 98 16.77 -27.41 14.69
N GLU A 99 16.43 -26.90 15.89
CA GLU A 99 15.08 -27.03 16.45
C GLU A 99 14.04 -26.19 15.70
N ALA A 100 12.87 -26.78 15.42
CA ALA A 100 11.74 -26.14 14.71
C ALA A 100 11.21 -24.86 15.40
N SER A 101 11.50 -24.69 16.69
CA SER A 101 11.18 -23.51 17.51
C SER A 101 11.80 -22.22 16.95
N HIS A 102 13.02 -22.29 16.40
CA HIS A 102 13.71 -21.14 15.81
C HIS A 102 13.09 -20.70 14.48
N LEU A 103 12.65 -21.66 13.67
CA LEU A 103 11.99 -21.38 12.39
C LEU A 103 10.63 -20.69 12.61
N GLY A 104 9.86 -21.16 13.60
CA GLY A 104 8.58 -20.57 13.98
C GLY A 104 8.71 -19.14 14.49
N THR A 105 9.72 -18.87 15.32
CA THR A 105 10.00 -17.53 15.86
C THR A 105 10.36 -16.55 14.73
N PHE A 106 11.22 -16.97 13.81
CA PHE A 106 11.63 -16.15 12.67
C PHE A 106 10.46 -15.85 11.71
N ALA A 107 9.64 -16.86 11.41
CA ALA A 107 8.42 -16.68 10.62
C ALA A 107 7.44 -15.71 11.30
N GLY A 108 7.31 -15.78 12.63
CA GLY A 108 6.51 -14.85 13.42
C GLY A 108 6.97 -13.39 13.29
N VAL A 109 8.29 -13.15 13.39
CA VAL A 109 8.88 -11.81 13.21
C VAL A 109 8.64 -11.30 11.78
N LEU A 110 8.80 -12.17 10.77
CA LEU A 110 8.52 -11.83 9.38
C LEU A 110 7.06 -11.36 9.20
N ILE A 111 6.10 -12.10 9.75
CA ILE A 111 4.67 -11.76 9.65
C ILE A 111 4.40 -10.40 10.31
N VAL A 112 4.93 -10.14 11.50
CA VAL A 112 4.73 -8.88 12.22
C VAL A 112 5.29 -7.69 11.44
N VAL A 113 6.50 -7.81 10.90
CA VAL A 113 7.12 -6.72 10.14
C VAL A 113 6.39 -6.48 8.81
N LEU A 114 5.92 -7.55 8.15
CA LEU A 114 5.13 -7.45 6.93
C LEU A 114 3.71 -6.92 7.18
N TRP A 115 3.14 -7.05 8.38
CA TRP A 115 1.76 -6.63 8.68
C TRP A 115 1.59 -5.10 8.72
N LYS A 116 2.64 -4.32 9.02
CA LYS A 116 2.55 -2.87 9.15
C LYS A 116 2.24 -2.21 7.78
N ARG A 117 0.98 -1.79 7.58
CA ARG A 117 0.44 -1.31 6.30
C ARG A 117 0.79 0.15 5.98
N GLU A 118 0.86 0.45 4.68
CA GLU A 118 0.99 1.79 4.10
C GLU A 118 -0.07 2.78 4.63
N LYS A 119 0.25 4.07 4.58
CA LYS A 119 -0.66 5.16 4.92
C LYS A 119 -0.92 5.97 3.64
N LEU A 120 -2.19 6.33 3.42
CA LEU A 120 -2.58 7.33 2.43
C LEU A 120 -2.43 8.70 3.09
N GLU A 121 -1.77 9.63 2.42
CA GLU A 121 -1.67 11.03 2.86
C GLU A 121 -2.32 11.93 1.80
N VAL A 122 -3.20 12.82 2.24
CA VAL A 122 -3.75 13.88 1.39
C VAL A 122 -2.76 15.03 1.41
N VAL A 123 -2.37 15.50 0.23
CA VAL A 123 -1.50 16.67 0.09
C VAL A 123 -2.39 17.77 -0.48
N ASP A 124 -2.84 18.67 0.39
CA ASP A 124 -3.54 19.87 -0.05
C ASP A 124 -2.59 20.74 -0.87
N ILE A 125 -3.04 21.21 -2.04
CA ILE A 125 -2.33 22.18 -2.89
C ILE A 125 -3.08 23.50 -2.81
#